data_AF-A0A8B0SVP4-F1
#
_entry.id   AF-A0A8B0SVP4-F1
#
_cell.length_a   1.000
_cell.length_b   1.000
_cell.length_c   1.000
_cell.angle_alpha   90.00
_cell.angle_beta   90.00
_cell.angle_gamma   90.00
#
_symmetry.space_group_name_H-M   'P 1'
#
loop_
_entity.id
_entity.type
_entity.pdbx_description
1 polymer ?
#
loop_
_entity_poly.entity_id
_entity_poly.type
_entity_poly.pdbx_seq_one_letter_code
_entity_poly.pdbx_strand_id
1 'polypeptide(L)'
;MAQLLREEVSNIERQIKAHIKASPALRRDYTLLNSIKSVGPQLGMHMLVELRSHNFASAEQAAAFLGVVPIEKRSGTSVRSRPRMSKNRPPSVESEALHVRPCAEKNLQ
;
A
#
# COMPACT_ATOMS: atom_id res chain seq x y z
N MET A 1 -0.33 -8.67 -32.29
CA MET A 1 -0.61 -9.27 -30.97
C MET A 1 -0.21 -8.35 -29.80
N ALA A 2 1.07 -8.02 -29.62
CA ALA A 2 1.51 -7.20 -28.47
C ALA A 2 1.03 -5.73 -28.47
N GLN A 3 0.58 -5.18 -29.60
CA GLN A 3 -0.01 -3.82 -29.65
C GLN A 3 -1.47 -3.83 -29.17
N LEU A 4 -2.29 -4.75 -29.68
CA LEU A 4 -3.68 -4.93 -29.23
C LEU A 4 -3.78 -5.12 -27.71
N LEU A 5 -2.92 -5.95 -27.13
CA LEU A 5 -2.89 -6.15 -25.66
C LEU A 5 -2.53 -4.87 -24.89
N ARG A 6 -1.66 -4.01 -25.45
CA ARG A 6 -1.30 -2.73 -24.83
C ARG A 6 -2.45 -1.73 -24.89
N GLU A 7 -3.20 -1.73 -25.99
CA GLU A 7 -4.40 -0.90 -26.15
C GLU A 7 -5.50 -1.33 -25.18
N GLU A 8 -5.73 -2.63 -25.02
CA GLU A 8 -6.69 -3.16 -24.04
C GLU A 8 -6.32 -2.81 -22.60
N VAL A 9 -5.04 -2.92 -22.22
CA VAL A 9 -4.57 -2.49 -20.89
C VAL A 9 -4.87 -1.00 -20.66
N SER A 10 -4.55 -0.15 -21.64
CA SER A 10 -4.84 1.30 -21.56
C SER A 10 -6.34 1.60 -21.47
N ASN A 11 -7.18 0.84 -22.17
CA ASN A 11 -8.63 0.96 -22.10
C ASN A 11 -9.15 0.58 -20.71
N ILE A 12 -8.67 -0.53 -20.15
CA ILE A 12 -9.03 -0.97 -18.79
C ILE A 12 -8.59 0.07 -17.77
N GLU A 13 -7.36 0.56 -17.83
CA GLU A 13 -6.87 1.62 -16.92
C GLU A 13 -7.75 2.88 -16.95
N ARG A 14 -8.22 3.26 -18.15
CA ARG A 14 -9.13 4.40 -18.32
C ARG A 14 -10.48 4.15 -17.67
N GLN A 15 -11.05 2.96 -17.86
CA GLN A 15 -12.32 2.58 -17.24
C GLN A 15 -12.24 2.60 -15.72
N ILE A 16 -11.15 2.09 -15.14
CA ILE A 16 -11.01 2.09 -13.68
C ILE A 16 -10.85 3.53 -13.15
N LYS A 17 -10.07 4.38 -13.82
CA LYS A 17 -9.98 5.81 -13.47
C LYS A 17 -11.33 6.53 -13.54
N ALA A 18 -12.13 6.21 -14.56
CA ALA A 18 -13.49 6.75 -14.69
C ALA A 18 -14.39 6.30 -13.53
N HIS A 19 -14.29 5.04 -13.11
CA HIS A 19 -15.04 4.51 -11.98
C HIS A 19 -14.67 5.21 -10.65
N ILE A 20 -13.36 5.41 -10.40
CA ILE A 20 -12.88 6.14 -9.22
C ILE A 20 -13.41 7.57 -9.22
N LYS A 21 -13.44 8.24 -10.39
CA LYS A 21 -13.96 9.61 -10.53
C LYS A 21 -15.47 9.71 -10.30
N ALA A 22 -16.23 8.67 -10.69
CA ALA A 22 -17.68 8.62 -10.52
C ALA A 22 -18.11 8.53 -9.05
N SER A 23 -17.30 7.90 -8.19
CA SER A 23 -17.59 7.80 -6.76
C SER A 23 -16.88 8.91 -5.96
N PRO A 24 -17.62 9.80 -5.28
CA PRO A 24 -17.01 10.92 -4.54
C PRO A 24 -16.17 10.44 -3.35
N ALA A 25 -16.50 9.30 -2.75
CA ALA A 25 -15.74 8.71 -1.65
C ALA A 25 -14.39 8.18 -2.14
N LEU A 26 -14.39 7.37 -3.21
CA LEU A 26 -13.16 6.82 -3.79
C LEU A 26 -12.24 7.92 -4.33
N ARG A 27 -12.83 8.96 -4.94
CA ARG A 27 -12.05 10.12 -5.41
C ARG A 27 -11.32 10.83 -4.27
N ARG A 28 -11.97 11.02 -3.12
CA ARG A 28 -11.36 11.66 -1.94
C ARG A 28 -10.19 10.82 -1.44
N ASP A 29 -10.41 9.53 -1.22
CA ASP A 29 -9.37 8.62 -0.73
C ASP A 29 -8.18 8.54 -1.69
N TYR A 30 -8.44 8.42 -2.99
CA TYR A 30 -7.39 8.39 -4.01
C TYR A 30 -6.58 9.69 -4.05
N THR A 31 -7.24 10.84 -3.86
CA THR A 31 -6.56 12.14 -3.78
C THR A 31 -5.70 12.24 -2.53
N LEU A 32 -6.18 11.73 -1.39
CA LEU A 32 -5.42 11.69 -0.13
C LEU A 32 -4.20 10.77 -0.27
N LEU A 33 -4.36 9.58 -0.84
CA LEU A 33 -3.24 8.64 -1.05
C LEU A 33 -2.16 9.24 -1.95
N ASN A 34 -2.55 9.88 -3.06
CA ASN A 34 -1.59 10.53 -3.97
C ASN A 34 -0.97 11.81 -3.41
N SER A 35 -1.51 12.38 -2.32
CA SER A 35 -0.89 13.52 -1.64
C SER A 35 0.36 13.13 -0.84
N ILE A 36 0.51 11.84 -0.51
CA ILE A 36 1.67 11.33 0.23
C ILE A 36 2.89 11.36 -0.68
N LYS A 37 3.92 12.10 -0.26
CA LYS A 37 5.22 12.16 -0.95
C LYS A 37 5.79 10.75 -1.07
N SER A 38 5.99 10.27 -2.31
CA SER A 38 6.43 8.92 -2.72
C SER A 38 5.32 7.92 -3.09
N VAL A 39 4.05 8.29 -2.97
CA VAL A 39 2.94 7.46 -3.50
C VAL A 39 2.58 7.93 -4.90
N GLY A 40 2.93 7.13 -5.90
CA GLY A 40 2.56 7.36 -7.29
C GLY A 40 1.13 6.89 -7.63
N PRO A 41 0.57 7.30 -8.77
CA PRO A 41 -0.83 7.03 -9.11
C PRO A 41 -1.17 5.54 -9.23
N GLN A 42 -0.22 4.70 -9.63
CA GLN A 42 -0.39 3.25 -9.68
C GLN A 42 -0.43 2.66 -8.26
N LEU A 43 0.56 3.01 -7.43
CA LEU A 43 0.62 2.59 -6.03
C LEU A 43 -0.60 3.05 -5.22
N GLY A 44 -1.03 4.31 -5.40
CA GLY A 44 -2.23 4.84 -4.74
C GLY A 44 -3.51 4.10 -5.14
N MET A 45 -3.56 3.56 -6.36
CA MET A 45 -4.69 2.76 -6.85
C MET A 45 -4.73 1.39 -6.20
N HIS A 46 -3.58 0.75 -6.11
CA HIS A 46 -3.42 -0.52 -5.43
C HIS A 46 -3.74 -0.42 -3.93
N MET A 47 -3.19 0.59 -3.26
CA MET A 47 -3.51 0.89 -1.85
C MET A 47 -5.01 1.17 -1.66
N LEU A 48 -5.66 1.89 -2.59
CA LEU A 48 -7.08 2.14 -2.52
C LEU A 48 -7.89 0.84 -2.54
N VAL A 49 -7.52 -0.13 -3.39
CA VAL A 49 -8.17 -1.44 -3.47
C VAL A 49 -7.98 -2.22 -2.17
N GLU A 50 -6.75 -2.34 -1.68
CA GLU A 50 -6.46 -3.07 -0.45
C GLU A 50 -7.17 -2.46 0.78
N LEU A 51 -7.15 -1.13 0.92
CA LEU A 51 -7.82 -0.42 2.02
C LEU A 51 -9.35 -0.48 1.97
N ARG A 52 -9.94 -0.64 0.78
CA ARG A 52 -11.41 -0.72 0.60
C ARG A 52 -11.92 -2.17 0.55
N SER A 53 -11.05 -3.13 0.28
CA SER A 53 -11.41 -4.56 0.22
C SER A 53 -11.42 -5.23 1.59
N HIS A 54 -10.75 -4.62 2.58
CA HIS A 54 -10.65 -5.10 3.94
C HIS A 54 -11.17 -4.07 4.93
N ASN A 55 -11.86 -4.53 5.97
CA ASN A 55 -12.28 -3.67 7.07
C ASN A 55 -11.15 -3.60 8.10
N PHE A 56 -10.45 -2.46 8.14
CA PHE A 56 -9.45 -2.18 9.16
C PHE A 56 -10.07 -1.35 10.28
N ALA A 57 -9.89 -1.79 11.53
CA ALA A 57 -10.32 -1.05 12.72
C ALA A 57 -9.36 0.10 13.05
N SER A 58 -8.08 -0.01 12.68
CA SER A 58 -7.07 1.03 12.90
C SER A 58 -6.04 1.10 11.79
N ALA A 59 -5.33 2.23 11.72
CA ALA A 59 -4.23 2.42 10.78
C ALA A 59 -3.07 1.46 11.05
N GLU A 60 -2.79 1.11 12.32
CA GLU A 60 -1.75 0.12 12.64
C GLU A 60 -2.12 -1.27 12.12
N GLN A 61 -3.41 -1.64 12.14
CA GLN A 61 -3.86 -2.91 11.60
C GLN A 61 -3.64 -2.98 10.08
N ALA A 62 -3.98 -1.90 9.36
CA ALA A 62 -3.71 -1.78 7.93
C ALA A 62 -2.19 -1.83 7.66
N ALA A 63 -1.38 -1.12 8.44
CA ALA A 63 0.06 -1.10 8.31
C ALA A 63 0.71 -2.47 8.61
N ALA A 64 0.18 -3.21 9.57
CA ALA A 64 0.63 -4.58 9.88
C ALA A 64 0.25 -5.57 8.77
N PHE A 65 -0.95 -5.44 8.22
CA PHE A 65 -1.42 -6.24 7.07
C PHE A 65 -0.58 -5.98 5.81
N LEU A 66 -0.28 -4.71 5.54
CA LEU A 66 0.64 -4.28 4.49
C LEU A 66 2.10 -4.57 4.85
N GLY A 67 2.39 -5.20 5.98
CA GLY A 67 3.74 -5.57 6.41
C GLY A 67 4.74 -4.40 6.48
N VAL A 68 4.26 -3.16 6.66
CA VAL A 68 5.09 -1.95 6.78
C VAL A 68 5.45 -1.62 8.23
N VAL A 69 4.93 -2.39 9.19
CA VAL A 69 5.25 -2.26 10.62
C VAL A 69 6.42 -3.18 11.01
N PRO A 70 7.41 -2.70 11.76
CA PRO A 70 8.48 -3.53 12.30
C PRO A 70 7.97 -4.44 13.42
N ILE A 71 8.36 -5.72 13.40
CA ILE A 71 8.13 -6.65 14.50
C ILE A 71 9.29 -6.52 15.50
N GLU A 72 8.98 -6.07 16.71
CA GLU A 72 9.89 -6.16 17.84
C GLU A 72 9.91 -7.60 18.40
N LYS A 73 11.10 -8.13 18.66
CA LYS A 73 11.26 -9.39 19.42
C LYS A 73 11.75 -9.05 20.81
N ARG A 74 10.84 -9.07 21.79
CA ARG A 74 11.15 -9.02 23.22
C ARG A 74 10.70 -10.32 23.89
N SER A 75 11.63 -10.94 24.62
CA SER A 75 11.37 -12.08 25.49
C SER A 75 11.99 -11.80 26.85
N GLY A 76 11.15 -11.73 27.89
CA GLY A 76 11.57 -11.39 29.25
C GLY A 76 12.29 -10.04 29.36
N THR A 77 13.21 -9.93 30.32
CA THR A 77 13.99 -8.72 30.61
C THR A 77 15.36 -8.68 29.91
N SER A 78 15.78 -9.76 29.25
CA SER A 78 17.16 -9.94 28.75
C SER A 78 17.27 -9.96 27.22
N VAL A 79 16.22 -10.39 26.49
CA VAL A 79 16.31 -10.50 25.02
C VAL A 79 15.78 -9.24 24.35
N ARG A 80 16.70 -8.43 23.81
CA ARG A 80 16.43 -7.24 23.00
C ARG A 80 17.06 -7.42 21.61
N SER A 81 16.29 -7.93 20.65
CA SER A 81 16.76 -8.13 19.27
C SER A 81 16.39 -6.95 18.37
N ARG A 82 17.19 -6.72 17.31
CA ARG A 82 16.91 -5.69 16.29
C ARG A 82 15.52 -5.94 15.67
N PRO A 83 14.64 -4.91 15.59
CA PRO A 83 13.34 -5.04 14.94
C PRO A 83 13.51 -5.45 13.48
N ARG A 84 12.63 -6.33 12.99
CA ARG A 84 12.61 -6.77 11.58
C ARG A 84 11.24 -6.52 10.98
N MET A 85 11.20 -6.14 9.70
CA MET A 85 9.93 -6.01 8.97
C MET A 85 9.18 -7.35 8.99
N SER A 86 7.87 -7.28 9.26
CA SER A 86 7.01 -8.45 9.11
C SER A 86 6.98 -8.89 7.64
N LYS A 87 7.02 -10.21 7.41
CA LYS A 87 6.81 -10.81 6.06
C LYS A 87 5.39 -11.34 5.89
N ASN A 88 4.45 -10.93 6.75
CA ASN A 88 3.09 -11.48 6.78
C ASN A 88 2.15 -10.74 5.83
N ARG A 89 2.65 -10.40 4.64
CA ARG A 89 1.93 -9.61 3.65
C ARG A 89 1.22 -10.55 2.66
N PRO A 90 0.03 -10.23 2.15
CA PRO A 90 -0.60 -11.01 1.09
C PRO A 90 0.23 -10.93 -0.21
N PRO A 91 0.20 -11.97 -1.06
CA PRO A 91 0.97 -11.99 -2.31
C PRO A 91 0.59 -10.86 -3.27
N SER A 92 -0.64 -10.33 -3.20
CA SER A 92 -1.06 -9.15 -3.97
C SER A 92 -0.19 -7.94 -3.66
N VAL A 93 0.10 -7.70 -2.38
CA VAL A 93 0.82 -6.51 -1.89
C VAL A 93 2.34 -6.71 -1.88
N GLU A 94 2.86 -7.95 -1.97
CA GLU A 94 4.30 -8.23 -2.00
C GLU A 94 5.02 -7.58 -3.18
N SER A 95 4.38 -7.55 -4.35
CA SER A 95 4.91 -6.88 -5.56
C SER A 95 4.92 -5.35 -5.45
N GLU A 96 3.98 -4.79 -4.69
CA GLU A 96 3.75 -3.35 -4.55
C GLU A 96 4.69 -2.70 -3.54
N ALA A 97 5.04 -3.43 -2.48
CA ALA A 97 5.99 -2.96 -1.49
C ALA A 97 7.41 -2.75 -2.05
N LEU A 98 7.73 -3.33 -3.22
CA LEU A 98 8.96 -3.01 -3.95
C LEU A 98 8.98 -1.55 -4.44
N HIS A 99 7.80 -0.96 -4.70
CA HIS A 99 7.62 0.40 -5.18
C HIS A 99 7.51 1.42 -4.05
N VAL A 100 7.08 0.99 -2.86
CA VAL A 100 7.17 1.81 -1.64
C VAL A 100 8.63 1.84 -1.21
N ARG A 101 9.37 2.87 -1.60
CA ARG A 101 10.64 3.13 -0.92
C ARG A 101 10.31 3.35 0.56
N PRO A 102 10.84 2.54 1.48
CA PRO A 102 10.66 2.85 2.88
C PRO A 102 11.26 4.23 3.10
N CYS A 103 10.41 5.19 3.49
CA CYS A 103 10.88 6.34 4.24
C CYS A 103 11.45 5.76 5.52
N ALA A 104 12.74 5.41 5.51
CA ALA A 104 13.46 5.12 6.72
C ALA A 104 13.34 6.37 7.58
N GLU A 105 12.47 6.32 8.59
CA GLU A 105 12.35 7.33 9.61
C GLU A 105 13.72 7.48 10.28
N LYS A 106 14.43 8.51 9.86
CA LYS A 106 15.38 9.22 10.68
C LYS A 106 14.58 9.93 11.78
N ASN A 107 14.18 9.21 12.81
CA ASN A 107 13.75 9.79 14.08
C ASN A 107 14.20 8.87 15.20
N LEU A 108 15.51 8.89 15.43
CA LEU A 108 16.09 8.67 16.75
C LEU A 108 16.58 10.04 17.21
N GLN A 109 15.68 10.79 17.85
CA GLN A 109 16.00 11.81 18.84
C GLN A 109 15.05 11.59 20.01
#